data_AF-A0A0B6RLX5-F1
#
_entry.id   AF-A0A0B6RLX5-F1
#
_cell.length_a   1.000
_cell.length_b   1.000
_cell.length_c   1.000
_cell.angle_alpha   90.00
_cell.angle_beta   90.00
_cell.angle_gamma   90.00
#
_symmetry.space_group_name_H-M   'P 1'
#
loop_
_entity.id
_entity.type
_entity.pdbx_description
1 polymer ?
#
loop_
_entity_poly.entity_id
_entity_poly.type
_entity_poly.pdbx_seq_one_letter_code
_entity_poly.pdbx_strand_id
1 'polypeptide(L)' 'MKPARKRALADFLIQAYRVSIRRATAVLQLRQATYCYQPHPREDRAERQRIREIAETRIR' A
#
# COMPACT_ATOMS: atom_id res chain seq x y z
N MET A 1 -9.28 9.15 -9.73
CA MET A 1 -7.93 8.65 -10.11
C MET A 1 -7.44 7.64 -9.08
N LYS A 2 -6.84 6.52 -9.50
CA LYS A 2 -6.35 5.48 -8.57
C LYS A 2 -5.22 6.04 -7.67
N PRO A 3 -5.13 5.65 -6.38
CA PRO A 3 -4.08 6.11 -5.46
C PRO A 3 -2.66 5.88 -5.99
N ALA A 4 -2.41 4.75 -6.67
CA ALA A 4 -1.13 4.45 -7.27
C ALA A 4 -0.67 5.51 -8.29
N ARG A 5 -1.60 6.00 -9.13
CA ARG A 5 -1.28 7.08 -10.09
C ARG A 5 -1.00 8.40 -9.37
N LYS A 6 -1.66 8.67 -8.23
CA LYS A 6 -1.41 9.89 -7.44
C LYS A 6 -0.02 9.84 -6.80
N ARG A 7 0.45 8.66 -6.39
CA ARG A 7 1.83 8.48 -5.89
C ARG A 7 2.86 8.79 -6.98
N ALA A 8 2.71 8.21 -8.17
CA ALA A 8 3.61 8.50 -9.29
C ALA A 8 3.66 10.00 -9.64
N LEU A 9 2.52 10.69 -9.57
CA LEU A 9 2.49 12.15 -9.77
C LEU A 9 3.14 12.91 -8.61
N ALA A 10 3.01 12.44 -7.37
CA ALA A 10 3.71 13.02 -6.23
C ALA A 10 5.24 12.86 -6.38
N ASP A 11 5.70 11.69 -6.83
CA ASP A 11 7.11 11.40 -7.12
C ASP A 11 7.65 12.36 -8.18
N PHE A 12 6.88 12.58 -9.26
CA PHE A 12 7.21 13.57 -10.28
C PHE A 12 7.35 14.98 -9.69
N LEU A 13 6.40 15.42 -8.85
CA LEU A 13 6.46 16.75 -8.25
C LEU A 13 7.70 16.92 -7.35
N ILE A 14 8.03 15.89 -6.55
CA ILE A 14 9.21 15.88 -5.69
C ILE A 14 10.49 15.98 -6.53
N GLN A 15 10.58 15.23 -7.62
CA GLN A 15 11.78 15.21 -8.48
C GLN A 15 11.94 16.50 -9.29
N ALA A 16 10.87 16.97 -9.94
CA ALA A 16 10.90 18.12 -10.83
C ALA A 16 11.02 19.46 -10.08
N TYR A 17 10.34 19.59 -8.94
CA TYR A 17 10.24 20.85 -8.19
C TYR A 17 10.99 20.84 -6.86
N ARG A 18 11.66 19.73 -6.50
CA ARG A 18 12.42 19.57 -5.25
C ARG A 18 11.61 19.89 -3.99
N VAL A 19 10.31 19.65 -4.03
CA VAL A 19 9.41 19.88 -2.91
C VAL A 19 9.36 18.70 -1.96
N SER A 20 8.96 18.94 -0.71
CA SER A 20 8.77 17.86 0.28
C SER A 20 7.55 17.00 -0.05
N ILE A 21 7.56 15.76 0.45
CA ILE A 21 6.41 14.83 0.35
C ILE A 21 5.13 15.48 0.87
N ARG A 22 5.19 16.23 1.98
CA ARG A 22 4.03 16.93 2.54
C ARG A 22 3.43 17.92 1.54
N ARG A 23 4.27 18.68 0.84
CA ARG A 23 3.83 19.66 -0.14
C ARG A 23 3.28 19.00 -1.41
N ALA A 24 3.97 17.98 -1.92
CA ALA A 24 3.53 17.21 -3.09
C ALA A 24 2.18 16.51 -2.84
N THR A 25 2.01 15.87 -1.69
CA THR A 25 0.77 15.16 -1.33
C THR A 25 -0.41 16.11 -1.06
N ALA A 26 -0.15 17.29 -0.49
CA ALA A 26 -1.18 18.32 -0.29
C ALA A 26 -1.76 18.83 -1.62
N VAL A 27 -0.91 19.12 -2.61
CA VAL A 27 -1.34 19.58 -3.95
C VAL A 27 -2.23 18.53 -4.63
N LEU A 28 -1.91 17.25 -4.47
CA LEU A 28 -2.64 16.15 -5.10
C LEU A 28 -3.84 15.65 -4.28
N GLN A 29 -4.12 16.30 -3.14
CA GLN A 29 -5.13 15.86 -2.17
C GLN A 29 -4.99 14.35 -1.88
N LEU A 30 -3.74 13.92 -1.65
CA LEU A 30 -3.37 12.56 -1.29
C LEU A 30 -3.03 12.53 0.20
N ARG A 31 -3.61 11.61 0.97
CA ARG A 31 -3.19 11.42 2.36
C ARG A 31 -1.75 10.90 2.39
N GLN A 32 -0.92 11.46 3.27
CA GLN A 32 0.48 11.05 3.40
C GLN A 32 0.64 9.56 3.75
N ALA A 33 -0.23 9.02 4.61
CA ALA A 33 -0.26 7.59 4.90
C ALA A 33 -0.47 6.72 3.65
N THR A 34 -1.28 7.19 2.69
CA THR A 34 -1.50 6.49 1.42
C THR A 34 -0.29 6.59 0.49
N TYR A 35 0.51 7.64 0.60
CA TYR A 35 1.78 7.79 -0.12
C TYR A 35 2.85 6.84 0.46
N CYS A 36 3.01 6.81 1.78
CA CYS A 36 3.97 5.94 2.45
C CYS A 36 3.56 4.45 2.48
N TYR A 37 2.33 4.12 2.10
CA TYR A 37 1.86 2.74 2.08
C TYR A 37 2.64 1.92 1.03
N GLN A 38 3.41 0.96 1.53
CA GLN A 38 4.04 -0.06 0.72
C GLN A 38 3.18 -1.33 0.74
N PRO A 39 2.73 -1.83 -0.41
CA PRO A 39 2.04 -3.10 -0.46
C PRO A 39 3.00 -4.20 -0.01
N HIS A 40 2.67 -4.87 1.09
CA HIS A 40 3.42 -6.01 1.57
C HIS A 40 2.87 -7.28 0.90
N PRO A 41 3.68 -8.02 0.10
CA PRO A 41 3.27 -9.31 -0.42
C PRO A 41 3.02 -10.27 0.75
N ARG A 42 1.85 -10.88 0.80
CA ARG A 42 1.46 -11.82 1.87
C ARG A 42 2.15 -13.16 1.62
N GLU A 43 3.17 -13.47 2.41
CA GLU A 43 3.91 -14.75 2.34
C GLU A 43 3.28 -15.85 3.22
N ASP A 44 2.33 -15.49 4.08
CA ASP A 44 1.58 -16.39 4.99
C ASP A 44 0.56 -17.31 4.28
N ARG A 45 0.81 -17.67 3.01
CA ARG A 45 0.04 -18.70 2.29
C ARG A 45 0.11 -20.05 3.01
N ALA A 46 1.30 -20.48 3.44
CA ALA A 46 1.48 -21.75 4.13
C ALA A 46 0.73 -21.78 5.47
N GLU A 47 0.79 -20.68 6.23
CA GLU A 47 0.08 -20.55 7.50
C GLU A 47 -1.44 -20.61 7.32
N ARG A 48 -1.98 -19.89 6.33
CA ARG A 48 -3.42 -19.92 6.05
C ARG A 48 -3.90 -21.27 5.57
N GLN A 49 -3.10 -21.97 4.76
CA GLN A 49 -3.40 -23.32 4.33
C GLN A 49 -3.48 -24.26 5.54
N ARG A 50 -2.52 -24.16 6.47
CA ARG A 50 -2.50 -24.95 7.71
C ARG A 50 -3.68 -24.64 8.63
N ILE A 51 -4.04 -23.37 8.81
CA ILE A 51 -5.21 -22.95 9.60
C ILE A 51 -6.48 -23.55 8.99
N ARG A 52 -6.60 -23.50 7.66
CA ARG A 52 -7.74 -24.06 6.94
C ARG A 52 -7.85 -25.57 7.14
N GLU A 53 -6.75 -26.31 7.00
CA GLU A 53 -6.71 -27.76 7.22
C GLU A 53 -7.11 -28.14 8.65
N ILE A 54 -6.60 -27.41 9.65
CA ILE A 54 -6.96 -27.61 11.06
C ILE A 54 -8.45 -27.35 11.29
N ALA A 55 -8.99 -26.28 10.71
CA ALA A 55 -10.41 -25.94 10.83
C ALA A 55 -11.30 -27.00 10.16
N GLU A 56 -10.96 -27.46 8.97
CA GLU A 56 -11.69 -28.52 8.24
C GLU A 56 -11.66 -29.85 9.02
N THR A 57 -10.55 -30.18 9.68
CA THR A 57 -10.43 -31.39 10.50
C THR A 57 -11.25 -31.34 11.79
N ARG A 58 -11.46 -30.13 12.36
CA ARG A 58 -12.19 -29.94 13.63
C ARG A 58 -13.72 -29.97 13.53
N ILE A 59 -14.28 -29.82 12.34
CA ILE A 59 -15.74 -29.76 12.13
C ILE A 59 -16.35 -31.18 12.02
N ARG A 60 -15.54 -32.24 12.12
CA ARG A 60 -15.98 -33.64 12.03
C ARG A 60 -16.26 -34.28 13.39
#